data_AF-A0A5A7ZUG6-F1
#
_entry.id   AF-A0A5A7ZUG6-F1
#
_cell.length_a   1.000
_cell.length_b   1.000
_cell.length_c   1.000
_cell.angle_alpha   90.00
_cell.angle_beta   90.00
_cell.angle_gamma   90.00
#
_symmetry.space_group_name_H-M   'P 1'
#
loop_
_entity.id
_entity.type
_entity.pdbx_description
1 polymer ?
#
loop_
_entity_poly.entity_id
_entity_poly.type
_entity_poly.pdbx_seq_one_letter_code
_entity_poly.pdbx_strand_id
1 'polypeptide(L)'
;MLDEKIIGKEIYYTIQNDIEIINKALKSVSGSKTLYDELSVKYEIIFPELSKILTKVGNKISFGGEFDFRPELNRIKSALLAKLMVSELETEINSGVSNDAKEIVNIHLQTEDVTINELIEESKLYIRKSSIEEKQIGLEKIWDAFERFKTYFGEDKKKSVIQVLKKVSNGNQTIFEELEKECKILTDIGNKFQIRHFEINKPPIDSVELKEYLYFRMLSFLSYCISVLLI
;
A
#
# COMPACT_ATOMS: atom_id res chain seq x y z
N MET A 1 2.82 27.41 -15.09
CA MET A 1 3.77 26.39 -14.59
C MET A 1 2.90 25.33 -13.96
N LEU A 2 2.97 24.08 -14.45
CA LEU A 2 2.33 22.97 -13.74
C LEU A 2 2.97 22.91 -12.36
N ASP A 3 2.16 22.97 -11.30
CA ASP A 3 2.65 22.75 -9.95
C ASP A 3 3.28 21.35 -9.92
N GLU A 4 4.59 21.27 -9.66
CA GLU A 4 5.35 20.01 -9.56
C GLU A 4 4.81 19.05 -8.48
N LYS A 5 3.82 19.52 -7.72
CA LYS A 5 3.17 18.82 -6.62
C LYS A 5 1.93 18.03 -7.03
N ILE A 6 1.28 18.34 -8.16
CA ILE A 6 0.04 17.65 -8.59
C ILE A 6 0.37 16.56 -9.61
N ILE A 7 -0.07 15.33 -9.34
CA ILE A 7 -0.05 14.24 -10.32
C ILE A 7 -1.41 14.17 -10.99
N GLY A 8 -1.44 14.48 -12.29
CA GLY A 8 -2.63 14.35 -13.12
C GLY A 8 -3.04 12.89 -13.35
N LYS A 9 -4.31 12.69 -13.67
CA LYS A 9 -4.96 11.39 -13.91
C LYS A 9 -4.17 10.45 -14.85
N GLU A 10 -3.62 10.96 -15.94
CA GLU A 10 -2.86 10.15 -16.92
C GLU A 10 -1.57 9.55 -16.32
N ILE A 11 -0.81 10.38 -15.59
CA ILE A 11 0.44 9.93 -14.93
C ILE A 11 0.10 8.95 -13.82
N TYR A 12 -0.95 9.23 -13.03
CA TYR A 12 -1.41 8.33 -11.98
C TYR A 12 -1.73 6.93 -12.52
N TYR A 13 -2.53 6.82 -13.59
CA TYR A 13 -2.86 5.52 -14.16
C TYR A 13 -1.67 4.83 -14.82
N THR A 14 -0.73 5.60 -15.38
CA THR A 14 0.55 5.05 -15.86
C THR A 14 1.31 4.37 -14.72
N ILE A 15 1.47 5.04 -13.58
CA ILE A 15 2.10 4.47 -12.38
C ILE A 15 1.34 3.25 -11.88
N GLN A 16 0.01 3.34 -11.77
CA GLN A 16 -0.84 2.25 -11.29
C GLN A 16 -0.65 0.97 -12.14
N ASN A 17 -0.67 1.11 -13.46
CA ASN A 17 -0.48 -0.01 -14.40
C ASN A 17 0.94 -0.59 -14.30
N ASP A 18 1.96 0.26 -14.28
CA ASP A 18 3.35 -0.21 -14.24
C ASP A 18 3.69 -0.89 -12.89
N ILE A 19 3.11 -0.45 -11.77
CA ILE A 19 3.22 -1.17 -10.48
C ILE A 19 2.59 -2.56 -10.55
N GLU A 20 1.47 -2.72 -11.24
CA GLU A 20 0.85 -4.03 -11.45
C GLU A 20 1.76 -4.95 -12.29
N ILE A 21 2.36 -4.42 -13.35
CA ILE A 21 3.33 -5.15 -14.18
C ILE A 21 4.57 -5.54 -13.36
N ILE A 22 5.11 -4.62 -12.56
CA ILE A 22 6.23 -4.90 -11.64
C ILE A 22 5.84 -6.04 -10.69
N ASN A 23 4.69 -5.97 -10.03
CA ASN A 23 4.22 -7.01 -9.10
C ASN A 23 4.13 -8.40 -9.74
N LYS A 24 3.70 -8.48 -11.00
CA LYS A 24 3.69 -9.73 -11.78
C LYS A 24 5.12 -10.21 -12.07
N ALA A 25 5.99 -9.30 -12.50
CA ALA A 25 7.39 -9.61 -12.82
C ALA A 25 8.18 -10.06 -11.58
N LEU A 26 7.90 -9.56 -10.38
CA LEU A 26 8.59 -9.98 -9.16
C LEU A 26 8.42 -11.47 -8.82
N LYS A 27 7.43 -12.14 -9.42
CA LYS A 27 7.19 -13.59 -9.25
C LYS A 27 8.07 -14.47 -10.15
N SER A 28 8.80 -13.90 -11.11
CA SER A 28 9.67 -14.63 -12.06
C SER A 28 10.96 -13.87 -12.35
N VAL A 29 12.09 -14.56 -12.48
CA VAL A 29 13.36 -13.90 -12.88
C VAL A 29 13.34 -13.53 -14.38
N SER A 30 12.63 -14.31 -15.19
CA SER A 30 12.58 -14.16 -16.66
C SER A 30 11.97 -12.83 -17.06
N GLY A 31 12.67 -12.08 -17.93
CA GLY A 31 12.21 -10.79 -18.46
C GLY A 31 12.32 -9.61 -17.50
N SER A 32 12.80 -9.82 -16.27
CA SER A 32 12.98 -8.75 -15.27
C SER A 32 13.93 -7.65 -15.75
N LYS A 33 14.96 -8.03 -16.53
CA LYS A 33 15.91 -7.09 -17.15
C LYS A 33 15.22 -6.18 -18.17
N THR A 34 14.48 -6.75 -19.12
CA THR A 34 13.81 -5.99 -20.18
C THR A 34 12.83 -4.98 -19.59
N LEU A 35 12.03 -5.41 -18.61
CA LEU A 35 11.10 -4.52 -17.92
C LEU A 35 11.84 -3.40 -17.17
N TYR A 36 12.93 -3.71 -16.49
CA TYR A 36 13.74 -2.69 -15.81
C TYR A 36 14.31 -1.66 -16.80
N ASP A 37 14.88 -2.11 -17.91
CA ASP A 37 15.44 -1.23 -18.94
C ASP A 37 14.35 -0.28 -19.50
N GLU A 38 13.15 -0.80 -19.78
CA GLU A 38 12.00 -0.01 -20.27
C GLU A 38 11.49 1.02 -19.24
N LEU A 39 11.24 0.58 -18.00
CA LEU A 39 10.70 1.45 -16.95
C LEU A 39 11.70 2.53 -16.51
N SER A 40 12.99 2.20 -16.50
CA SER A 40 14.04 3.16 -16.15
C SER A 40 14.06 4.34 -17.12
N VAL A 41 14.03 4.07 -18.43
CA VAL A 41 13.97 5.12 -19.45
C VAL A 41 12.68 5.93 -19.32
N LYS A 42 11.53 5.26 -19.14
CA LYS A 42 10.23 5.92 -19.00
C LYS A 42 10.22 6.90 -17.84
N TYR A 43 10.65 6.47 -16.65
CA TYR A 43 10.56 7.29 -15.45
C TYR A 43 11.73 8.27 -15.27
N GLU A 44 12.85 8.08 -15.97
CA GLU A 44 13.86 9.14 -16.10
C GLU A 44 13.31 10.34 -16.87
N ILE A 45 12.41 10.11 -17.84
CA ILE A 45 11.74 11.19 -18.60
C ILE A 45 10.59 11.81 -17.78
N ILE A 46 9.73 10.99 -17.18
CA ILE A 46 8.55 11.47 -16.44
C ILE A 46 8.95 12.14 -15.12
N PHE A 47 9.93 11.57 -14.40
CA PHE A 47 10.42 12.05 -13.11
C PHE A 47 11.96 12.11 -13.10
N PRO A 48 12.56 13.13 -13.75
CA PRO A 48 14.01 13.27 -13.83
C PRO A 48 14.71 13.27 -12.46
N GLU A 49 14.01 13.68 -11.40
CA GLU A 49 14.49 13.64 -10.02
C GLU A 49 14.78 12.22 -9.50
N LEU A 50 14.13 11.19 -10.07
CA LEU A 50 14.32 9.79 -9.68
C LEU A 50 15.54 9.14 -10.34
N SER A 51 16.17 9.79 -11.32
CA SER A 51 17.33 9.26 -12.08
C SER A 51 18.42 8.62 -11.21
N LYS A 52 18.76 9.23 -10.07
CA LYS A 52 19.76 8.69 -9.13
C LYS A 52 19.34 7.35 -8.54
N ILE A 53 18.06 7.17 -8.24
CA ILE A 53 17.49 5.92 -7.67
C ILE A 53 17.44 4.82 -8.75
N LEU A 54 17.30 5.21 -10.02
CA LEU A 54 17.20 4.31 -11.17
C LEU A 54 18.56 3.76 -11.63
N THR A 55 19.69 4.16 -11.02
CA THR A 55 21.03 3.68 -11.41
C THR A 55 21.33 2.23 -10.97
N LYS A 56 21.98 1.50 -11.88
CA LYS A 56 22.11 0.03 -12.00
C LYS A 56 22.86 -0.67 -10.85
N VAL A 57 22.31 -1.76 -10.28
CA VAL A 57 23.03 -2.69 -9.36
C VAL A 57 22.70 -4.17 -9.65
N GLY A 58 22.65 -4.57 -10.93
CA GLY A 58 22.32 -5.96 -11.28
C GLY A 58 23.36 -6.96 -10.74
N ASN A 59 22.94 -7.91 -9.91
CA ASN A 59 23.80 -8.98 -9.42
C ASN A 59 23.80 -10.17 -10.38
N LYS A 60 24.97 -10.72 -10.67
CA LYS A 60 25.11 -11.89 -11.56
C LYS A 60 24.61 -13.15 -10.85
N ILE A 61 23.75 -13.94 -11.50
CA ILE A 61 23.35 -15.25 -10.98
C ILE A 61 24.52 -16.24 -11.12
N SER A 62 24.79 -17.03 -10.07
CA SER A 62 25.94 -17.95 -9.98
C SER A 62 26.02 -19.05 -11.05
N PHE A 63 24.97 -19.29 -11.85
CA PHE A 63 24.88 -20.44 -12.77
C PHE A 63 24.49 -20.07 -14.21
N GLY A 64 24.99 -18.94 -14.75
CA GLY A 64 24.87 -18.62 -16.18
C GLY A 64 23.45 -18.27 -16.67
N GLY A 65 22.52 -18.00 -15.75
CA GLY A 65 21.17 -17.50 -16.06
C GLY A 65 21.13 -15.99 -16.35
N GLU A 66 19.95 -15.49 -16.73
CA GLU A 66 19.68 -14.04 -16.84
C GLU A 66 20.03 -13.32 -15.55
N PHE A 67 20.43 -12.06 -15.62
CA PHE A 67 20.62 -11.23 -14.42
C PHE A 67 19.28 -11.04 -13.69
N ASP A 68 19.30 -11.12 -12.36
CA ASP A 68 18.11 -10.91 -11.53
C ASP A 68 17.93 -9.41 -11.27
N PHE A 69 16.98 -8.78 -11.98
CA PHE A 69 16.64 -7.37 -11.84
C PHE A 69 15.41 -7.11 -10.94
N ARG A 70 14.90 -8.15 -10.23
CA ARG A 70 13.79 -7.97 -9.29
C ARG A 70 14.09 -6.96 -8.16
N PRO A 71 15.31 -6.90 -7.60
CA PRO A 71 15.65 -5.85 -6.62
C PRO A 71 15.50 -4.44 -7.19
N GLU A 72 15.91 -4.22 -8.43
CA GLU A 72 15.80 -2.93 -9.13
C GLU A 72 14.34 -2.59 -9.44
N LEU A 73 13.56 -3.56 -9.93
CA LEU A 73 12.12 -3.38 -10.14
C LEU A 73 11.41 -3.00 -8.83
N ASN A 74 11.79 -3.62 -7.70
CA ASN A 74 11.31 -3.23 -6.38
C ASN A 74 11.69 -1.78 -6.03
N ARG A 75 12.92 -1.35 -6.31
CA ARG A 75 13.34 0.04 -6.09
C ARG A 75 12.53 1.04 -6.93
N ILE A 76 12.24 0.71 -8.18
CA ILE A 76 11.35 1.51 -9.04
C ILE A 76 9.97 1.61 -8.39
N LYS A 77 9.38 0.47 -8.01
CA LYS A 77 8.08 0.45 -7.33
C LYS A 77 8.08 1.34 -6.08
N SER A 78 9.07 1.18 -5.20
CA SER A 78 9.22 2.00 -3.99
C SER A 78 9.31 3.49 -4.30
N ALA A 79 10.08 3.87 -5.32
CA ALA A 79 10.22 5.27 -5.72
C ALA A 79 8.90 5.86 -6.26
N LEU A 80 8.15 5.09 -7.05
CA LEU A 80 6.85 5.51 -7.59
C LEU A 80 5.79 5.65 -6.49
N LEU A 81 5.74 4.70 -5.54
CA LEU A 81 4.85 4.80 -4.38
C LEU A 81 5.20 6.01 -3.51
N ALA A 82 6.50 6.26 -3.27
CA ALA A 82 6.95 7.45 -2.55
C ALA A 82 6.58 8.75 -3.28
N LYS A 83 6.65 8.77 -4.63
CA LYS A 83 6.21 9.92 -5.42
C LYS A 83 4.70 10.17 -5.27
N LEU A 84 3.86 9.13 -5.32
CA LEU A 84 2.42 9.26 -5.07
C LEU A 84 2.12 9.77 -3.65
N MET A 85 2.85 9.27 -2.67
CA MET A 85 2.71 9.63 -1.26
C MET A 85 2.97 11.11 -0.97
N VAL A 86 3.84 11.78 -1.73
CA VAL A 86 4.17 13.21 -1.50
C VAL A 86 3.45 14.16 -2.46
N SER A 87 2.63 13.61 -3.36
CA SER A 87 1.93 14.39 -4.38
C SER A 87 0.47 14.61 -4.03
N GLU A 88 -0.07 15.73 -4.49
CA GLU A 88 -1.50 15.98 -4.50
C GLU A 88 -2.12 15.28 -5.72
N LEU A 89 -3.26 14.62 -5.51
CA LEU A 89 -3.94 13.86 -6.55
C LEU A 89 -5.25 14.55 -6.93
N GLU A 90 -5.57 14.54 -8.22
CA GLU A 90 -6.87 14.99 -8.70
C GLU A 90 -8.00 14.09 -8.17
N THR A 91 -9.07 14.68 -7.64
CA THR A 91 -10.23 13.93 -7.13
C THR A 91 -10.87 13.00 -8.17
N GLU A 92 -10.76 13.31 -9.47
CA GLU A 92 -11.32 12.48 -10.56
C GLU A 92 -10.75 11.04 -10.60
N ILE A 93 -9.56 10.84 -10.03
CA ILE A 93 -8.91 9.53 -9.89
C ILE A 93 -9.75 8.56 -9.02
N ASN A 94 -10.60 9.07 -8.12
CA ASN A 94 -11.44 8.28 -7.22
C ASN A 94 -12.77 7.81 -7.86
N SER A 95 -12.99 8.04 -9.15
CA SER A 95 -14.23 7.69 -9.86
C SER A 95 -14.60 6.19 -9.84
N GLY A 96 -13.62 5.30 -9.61
CA GLY A 96 -13.84 3.87 -9.45
C GLY A 96 -14.25 3.43 -8.04
N VAL A 97 -14.35 4.36 -7.06
CA VAL A 97 -14.78 4.09 -5.68
C VAL A 97 -16.25 4.50 -5.52
N SER A 98 -17.12 3.56 -5.11
CA SER A 98 -18.56 3.82 -4.96
C SER A 98 -18.93 4.41 -3.60
N ASN A 99 -18.13 4.18 -2.57
CA ASN A 99 -18.31 4.70 -1.23
C ASN A 99 -18.13 6.23 -1.20
N ASP A 100 -19.08 6.94 -0.62
CA ASP A 100 -19.08 8.41 -0.54
C ASP A 100 -17.90 8.99 0.27
N ALA A 101 -17.25 8.17 1.11
CA ALA A 101 -16.04 8.53 1.83
C ALA A 101 -14.77 8.56 0.95
N LYS A 102 -14.88 8.38 -0.37
CA LYS A 102 -13.76 8.22 -1.32
C LYS A 102 -12.67 9.29 -1.25
N GLU A 103 -12.98 10.53 -0.86
CA GLU A 103 -11.96 11.57 -0.69
C GLU A 103 -10.94 11.23 0.40
N ILE A 104 -11.31 10.40 1.39
CA ILE A 104 -10.41 9.92 2.44
C ILE A 104 -9.27 9.07 1.85
N VAL A 105 -9.41 8.47 0.68
CA VAL A 105 -8.31 7.72 0.03
C VAL A 105 -7.12 8.65 -0.30
N ASN A 106 -7.35 9.96 -0.44
CA ASN A 106 -6.31 10.93 -0.77
C ASN A 106 -5.50 11.39 0.44
N ILE A 107 -5.86 11.02 1.68
CA ILE A 107 -5.11 11.44 2.87
C ILE A 107 -3.67 10.96 2.81
N HIS A 108 -2.73 11.81 3.18
CA HIS A 108 -1.32 11.44 3.28
C HIS A 108 -1.07 10.80 4.64
N LEU A 109 -0.70 9.51 4.62
CA LEU A 109 -0.29 8.76 5.81
C LEU A 109 1.18 8.40 5.65
N GLN A 110 1.98 8.87 6.59
CA GLN A 110 3.41 8.58 6.65
C GLN A 110 3.71 7.97 8.01
N THR A 111 4.60 6.99 8.06
CA THR A 111 5.23 6.46 9.27
C THR A 111 6.74 6.34 9.04
N GLU A 112 7.50 6.04 10.09
CA GLU A 112 8.93 5.72 9.93
C GLU A 112 9.15 4.35 9.28
N ASP A 113 8.15 3.46 9.30
CA ASP A 113 8.22 2.16 8.62
C ASP A 113 7.80 2.31 7.16
N VAL A 114 8.78 2.34 6.27
CA VAL A 114 8.58 2.48 4.81
C VAL A 114 7.66 1.39 4.25
N THR A 115 7.71 0.17 4.79
CA THR A 115 6.86 -0.93 4.31
C THR A 115 5.38 -0.67 4.62
N ILE A 116 5.05 -0.08 5.77
CA ILE A 116 3.66 0.33 6.07
C ILE A 116 3.19 1.36 5.05
N ASN A 117 4.02 2.36 4.75
CA ASN A 117 3.69 3.43 3.81
C ASN A 117 3.46 2.87 2.40
N GLU A 118 4.35 2.00 1.93
CA GLU A 118 4.23 1.33 0.63
C GLU A 118 2.95 0.48 0.54
N LEU A 119 2.62 -0.27 1.58
CA LEU A 119 1.40 -1.09 1.61
C LEU A 119 0.13 -0.23 1.55
N ILE A 120 0.10 0.91 2.26
CA ILE A 120 -1.02 1.85 2.22
C ILE A 120 -1.13 2.51 0.84
N GLU A 121 -0.04 2.99 0.25
CA GLU A 121 -0.10 3.61 -1.07
C GLU A 121 -0.49 2.60 -2.16
N GLU A 122 0.05 1.39 -2.09
CA GLU A 122 -0.35 0.31 -3.00
C GLU A 122 -1.82 -0.07 -2.80
N SER A 123 -2.34 -0.09 -1.56
CA SER A 123 -3.74 -0.37 -1.31
C SER A 123 -4.67 0.66 -1.95
N LYS A 124 -4.27 1.93 -1.94
CA LYS A 124 -5.01 3.03 -2.59
C LYS A 124 -5.02 2.89 -4.11
N LEU A 125 -3.94 2.42 -4.73
CA LEU A 125 -3.91 2.12 -6.16
C LEU A 125 -5.02 1.14 -6.53
N TYR A 126 -5.14 0.04 -5.80
CA TYR A 126 -6.08 -1.02 -6.13
C TYR A 126 -7.53 -0.70 -5.76
N ILE A 127 -7.79 -0.04 -4.63
CA ILE A 127 -9.17 0.28 -4.23
C ILE A 127 -9.87 1.24 -5.20
N ARG A 128 -9.11 2.11 -5.88
CA ARG A 128 -9.61 3.05 -6.89
C ARG A 128 -10.00 2.41 -8.21
N LYS A 129 -9.65 1.14 -8.44
CA LYS A 129 -10.10 0.39 -9.62
C LYS A 129 -11.55 -0.08 -9.46
N SER A 130 -12.26 -0.25 -10.56
CA SER A 130 -13.67 -0.67 -10.53
C SER A 130 -13.85 -2.20 -10.42
N SER A 131 -12.84 -3.00 -10.79
CA SER A 131 -12.92 -4.47 -10.73
C SER A 131 -12.97 -4.97 -9.29
N ILE A 132 -13.80 -5.99 -9.06
CA ILE A 132 -13.98 -6.63 -7.77
C ILE A 132 -12.73 -7.41 -7.32
N GLU A 133 -12.00 -7.99 -8.28
CA GLU A 133 -10.74 -8.70 -8.07
C GLU A 133 -9.62 -7.71 -7.71
N GLU A 134 -9.57 -6.56 -8.39
CA GLU A 134 -8.58 -5.54 -8.10
C GLU A 134 -8.84 -4.88 -6.73
N LYS A 135 -10.10 -4.60 -6.39
CA LYS A 135 -10.46 -4.11 -5.04
C LYS A 135 -10.12 -5.11 -3.94
N GLN A 136 -10.18 -6.41 -4.23
CA GLN A 136 -9.73 -7.44 -3.30
C GLN A 136 -8.24 -7.28 -2.98
N ILE A 137 -7.40 -6.99 -3.99
CA ILE A 137 -5.97 -6.70 -3.77
C ILE A 137 -5.80 -5.46 -2.89
N GLY A 138 -6.59 -4.40 -3.11
CA GLY A 138 -6.57 -3.21 -2.26
C GLY A 138 -6.93 -3.52 -0.80
N LEU A 139 -7.95 -4.34 -0.59
CA LEU A 139 -8.37 -4.79 0.74
C LEU A 139 -7.29 -5.66 1.42
N GLU A 140 -6.65 -6.56 0.69
CA GLU A 140 -5.51 -7.36 1.17
C GLU A 140 -4.36 -6.47 1.64
N LYS A 141 -3.96 -5.50 0.81
CA LYS A 141 -2.82 -4.62 1.08
C LYS A 141 -3.02 -3.73 2.31
N ILE A 142 -4.21 -3.17 2.51
CA ILE A 142 -4.47 -2.37 3.72
C ILE A 142 -4.51 -3.24 4.99
N TRP A 143 -4.91 -4.52 4.87
CA TRP A 143 -4.84 -5.46 5.98
C TRP A 143 -3.41 -5.90 6.28
N ASP A 144 -2.57 -6.08 5.26
CA ASP A 144 -1.13 -6.32 5.43
C ASP A 144 -0.45 -5.13 6.12
N ALA A 145 -0.82 -3.90 5.74
CA ALA A 145 -0.35 -2.68 6.42
C ALA A 145 -0.73 -2.71 7.91
N PHE A 146 -1.98 -3.06 8.23
CA PHE A 146 -2.43 -3.22 9.60
C PHE A 146 -1.65 -4.30 10.37
N GLU A 147 -1.35 -5.43 9.74
CA GLU A 147 -0.60 -6.50 10.38
C GLU A 147 0.86 -6.13 10.67
N ARG A 148 1.48 -5.37 9.78
CA ARG A 148 2.80 -4.77 9.98
C ARG A 148 2.76 -3.70 11.08
N PHE A 149 1.73 -2.86 11.07
CA PHE A 149 1.50 -1.82 12.06
C PHE A 149 1.36 -2.38 13.48
N LYS A 150 0.75 -3.55 13.65
CA LYS A 150 0.67 -4.23 14.96
C LYS A 150 2.05 -4.55 15.57
N THR A 151 3.11 -4.60 14.77
CA THR A 151 4.50 -4.82 15.22
C THR A 151 5.36 -3.55 15.20
N TYR A 152 4.75 -2.36 15.11
CA TYR A 152 5.47 -1.08 14.97
C TYR A 152 6.52 -0.81 16.05
N PHE A 153 6.26 -1.16 17.32
CA PHE A 153 7.21 -0.95 18.43
C PHE A 153 8.07 -2.18 18.77
N GLY A 154 7.96 -3.26 18.00
CA GLY A 154 8.79 -4.45 18.18
C GLY A 154 8.09 -5.76 17.78
N GLU A 155 8.89 -6.84 17.77
CA GLU A 155 8.47 -8.16 17.27
C GLU A 155 7.44 -8.86 18.16
N ASP A 156 7.39 -8.56 19.46
CA ASP A 156 6.33 -9.04 20.35
C ASP A 156 5.02 -8.31 20.01
N LYS A 157 4.28 -8.89 19.05
CA LYS A 157 3.02 -8.33 18.51
C LYS A 157 2.04 -7.94 19.61
N LYS A 158 1.91 -8.73 20.68
CA LYS A 158 0.97 -8.42 21.78
C LYS A 158 1.42 -7.17 22.53
N LYS A 159 2.69 -7.10 22.91
CA LYS A 159 3.24 -5.92 23.61
C LYS A 159 3.23 -4.67 22.72
N SER A 160 3.62 -4.82 21.46
CA SER A 160 3.65 -3.73 20.48
C SER A 160 2.26 -3.12 20.28
N VAL A 161 1.22 -3.93 20.05
CA VAL A 161 -0.16 -3.43 19.93
C VAL A 161 -0.61 -2.70 21.18
N ILE A 162 -0.36 -3.26 22.37
CA ILE A 162 -0.73 -2.59 23.63
C ILE A 162 -0.03 -1.24 23.76
N GLN A 163 1.24 -1.14 23.38
CA GLN A 163 1.98 0.13 23.40
C GLN A 163 1.40 1.16 22.42
N VAL A 164 1.08 0.74 21.18
CA VAL A 164 0.37 1.57 20.21
C VAL A 164 -0.92 2.11 20.81
N LEU A 165 -1.79 1.22 21.28
CA LEU A 165 -3.11 1.56 21.80
C LEU A 165 -3.04 2.48 23.03
N LYS A 166 -2.06 2.27 23.92
CA LYS A 166 -1.82 3.17 25.07
C LYS A 166 -1.41 4.58 24.65
N LYS A 167 -0.57 4.70 23.61
CA LYS A 167 -0.17 6.01 23.08
C LYS A 167 -1.36 6.71 22.42
N VAL A 168 -2.07 6.03 21.53
CA VAL A 168 -3.17 6.67 20.77
C VAL A 168 -4.37 7.02 21.64
N SER A 169 -4.59 6.30 22.75
CA SER A 169 -5.61 6.64 23.74
C SER A 169 -5.23 7.80 24.69
N ASN A 170 -4.01 8.33 24.58
CA ASN A 170 -3.48 9.40 25.42
C ASN A 170 -3.67 9.14 26.93
N GLY A 171 -3.46 7.88 27.36
CA GLY A 171 -3.61 7.47 28.75
C GLY A 171 -5.07 7.34 29.26
N ASN A 172 -6.08 7.55 28.42
CA ASN A 172 -7.48 7.34 28.79
C ASN A 172 -7.84 5.84 28.69
N GLN A 173 -8.12 5.22 29.84
CA GLN A 173 -8.42 3.79 29.93
C GLN A 173 -9.68 3.37 29.17
N THR A 174 -10.75 4.18 29.19
CA THR A 174 -11.99 3.86 28.47
C THR A 174 -11.77 3.91 26.95
N ILE A 175 -11.03 4.90 26.45
CA ILE A 175 -10.68 4.98 25.03
C ILE A 175 -9.77 3.81 24.64
N PHE A 176 -8.79 3.46 25.48
CA PHE A 176 -7.92 2.30 25.26
C PHE A 176 -8.73 1.02 25.07
N GLU A 177 -9.71 0.75 25.94
CA GLU A 177 -10.55 -0.46 25.88
C GLU A 177 -11.40 -0.52 24.61
N GLU A 178 -11.96 0.60 24.15
CA GLU A 178 -12.72 0.66 22.89
C GLU A 178 -11.80 0.45 21.67
N LEU A 179 -10.61 1.04 21.65
CA LEU A 179 -9.65 0.83 20.56
C LEU A 179 -9.08 -0.60 20.56
N GLU A 180 -8.91 -1.22 21.73
CA GLU A 180 -8.51 -2.62 21.85
C GLU A 180 -9.58 -3.55 21.28
N LYS A 181 -10.86 -3.31 21.60
CA LYS A 181 -12.00 -4.04 21.01
C LYS A 181 -12.02 -3.90 19.49
N GLU A 182 -11.88 -2.68 18.96
CA GLU A 182 -11.87 -2.44 17.51
C GLU A 182 -10.70 -3.17 16.83
N CYS A 183 -9.48 -3.06 17.38
CA CYS A 183 -8.29 -3.76 16.86
C CYS A 183 -8.48 -5.28 16.85
N LYS A 184 -9.12 -5.84 17.88
CA LYS A 184 -9.47 -7.26 17.94
C LYS A 184 -10.52 -7.63 16.89
N ILE A 185 -11.58 -6.85 16.73
CA ILE A 185 -12.62 -7.07 15.72
C ILE A 185 -12.02 -7.05 14.30
N LEU A 186 -11.17 -6.07 13.99
CA LEU A 186 -10.46 -6.00 12.70
C LEU A 186 -9.53 -7.21 12.49
N THR A 187 -8.83 -7.65 13.52
CA THR A 187 -8.03 -8.87 13.44
C THR A 187 -8.90 -10.11 13.15
N ASP A 188 -10.04 -10.24 13.84
CA ASP A 188 -10.96 -11.36 13.67
C ASP A 188 -11.61 -11.36 12.28
N ILE A 189 -11.97 -10.19 11.74
CA ILE A 189 -12.49 -10.05 10.37
C ILE A 189 -11.46 -10.56 9.35
N GLY A 190 -10.21 -10.10 9.44
CA GLY A 190 -9.14 -10.54 8.53
C GLY A 190 -8.83 -12.03 8.60
N ASN A 191 -9.06 -12.65 9.77
CA ASN A 191 -8.88 -14.08 9.97
C ASN A 191 -10.09 -14.90 9.50
N LYS A 192 -11.31 -14.36 9.57
CA LYS A 192 -12.55 -15.08 9.26
C LYS A 192 -12.90 -15.07 7.78
N PHE A 193 -12.65 -13.96 7.09
CA PHE A 193 -12.96 -13.82 5.66
C PHE A 193 -11.72 -14.00 4.80
N GLN A 194 -11.93 -14.23 3.50
CA GLN A 194 -10.86 -14.28 2.51
C GLN A 194 -10.28 -12.87 2.24
N ILE A 195 -9.67 -12.28 3.26
CA ILE A 195 -8.96 -10.99 3.22
C ILE A 195 -7.45 -11.21 3.37
N ARG A 196 -7.04 -12.26 4.09
CA ARG A 196 -5.62 -12.59 4.30
C ARG A 196 -5.34 -13.99 3.82
N HIS A 197 -4.49 -14.10 2.80
CA HIS A 197 -4.13 -15.33 2.07
C HIS A 197 -5.37 -16.08 1.55
N PHE A 198 -5.29 -16.59 0.32
CA PHE A 198 -6.37 -17.41 -0.23
C PHE A 198 -6.42 -18.74 0.51
N GLU A 199 -7.14 -18.78 1.63
CA GLU A 199 -7.47 -20.01 2.34
C GLU A 199 -8.80 -20.54 1.79
N ILE A 200 -8.78 -21.76 1.24
CA ILE A 200 -9.92 -22.41 0.55
C ILE A 200 -11.18 -22.47 1.43
N ASN A 201 -11.02 -22.45 2.76
CA ASN A 201 -12.10 -22.66 3.72
C ASN A 201 -12.71 -21.36 4.27
N LYS A 202 -12.29 -20.18 3.81
CA LYS A 202 -12.85 -18.90 4.27
C LYS A 202 -13.91 -18.39 3.28
N PRO A 203 -15.03 -17.82 3.77
CA PRO A 203 -16.03 -17.20 2.91
C PRO A 203 -15.40 -16.03 2.10
N PRO A 204 -15.67 -15.96 0.78
CA PRO A 204 -15.24 -14.84 -0.05
C PRO A 204 -16.03 -13.57 0.28
N ILE A 205 -15.54 -12.42 -0.21
CA ILE A 205 -16.21 -11.12 -0.12
C ILE A 205 -16.58 -10.67 -1.53
N ASP A 206 -17.75 -11.08 -2.01
CA ASP A 206 -18.15 -10.89 -3.41
C ASP A 206 -18.96 -9.59 -3.67
N SER A 207 -18.88 -8.61 -2.76
CA SER A 207 -19.49 -7.28 -2.92
C SER A 207 -18.42 -6.20 -2.95
N VAL A 208 -18.51 -5.32 -3.95
CA VAL A 208 -17.67 -4.12 -4.07
C VAL A 208 -17.89 -3.19 -2.88
N GLU A 209 -19.15 -2.98 -2.50
CA GLU A 209 -19.56 -2.10 -1.40
C GLU A 209 -19.02 -2.61 -0.06
N LEU A 210 -19.09 -3.92 0.17
CA LEU A 210 -18.55 -4.53 1.39
C LEU A 210 -17.02 -4.44 1.44
N LYS A 211 -16.34 -4.66 0.31
CA LYS A 211 -14.88 -4.49 0.20
C LYS A 211 -14.47 -3.06 0.51
N GLU A 212 -15.16 -2.09 -0.08
CA GLU A 212 -14.90 -0.68 0.19
C GLU A 212 -15.21 -0.31 1.64
N TYR A 213 -16.34 -0.75 2.20
CA TYR A 213 -16.65 -0.54 3.63
C TYR A 213 -15.52 -1.04 4.53
N LEU A 214 -15.06 -2.28 4.33
CA LEU A 214 -13.98 -2.87 5.14
C LEU A 214 -12.65 -2.14 4.93
N TYR A 215 -12.36 -1.74 3.69
CA TYR A 215 -11.20 -0.93 3.36
C TYR A 215 -11.22 0.41 4.09
N PHE A 216 -12.32 1.16 4.00
CA PHE A 216 -12.46 2.47 4.63
C PHE A 216 -12.47 2.38 6.16
N ARG A 217 -13.05 1.32 6.71
CA ARG A 217 -12.99 1.05 8.16
C ARG A 217 -11.54 0.86 8.62
N MET A 218 -10.77 0.04 7.90
CA MET A 218 -9.35 -0.18 8.21
C MET A 218 -8.52 1.09 8.00
N LEU A 219 -8.70 1.79 6.88
CA LEU A 219 -7.99 3.02 6.57
C LEU A 219 -8.27 4.10 7.62
N SER A 220 -9.51 4.23 8.09
CA SER A 220 -9.87 5.18 9.14
C SER A 220 -9.19 4.84 10.47
N PHE A 221 -9.15 3.57 10.85
CA PHE A 221 -8.45 3.11 12.05
C PHE A 221 -6.95 3.39 11.98
N LEU A 222 -6.30 3.03 10.87
CA LEU A 222 -4.87 3.30 10.66
C LEU A 222 -4.57 4.80 10.61
N SER A 223 -5.39 5.58 9.92
CA SER A 223 -5.26 7.04 9.84
C SER A 223 -5.25 7.69 11.22
N TYR A 224 -6.22 7.33 12.07
CA TYR A 224 -6.26 7.80 13.45
C TYR A 224 -5.00 7.38 14.23
N CYS A 225 -4.64 6.10 14.18
CA CYS A 225 -3.50 5.63 14.96
C CYS A 225 -2.18 6.30 14.51
N ILE A 226 -1.95 6.40 13.20
CA ILE A 226 -0.76 7.01 12.61
C ILE A 226 -0.68 8.50 12.95
N SER A 227 -1.78 9.24 12.78
CA SER A 227 -1.83 10.67 13.07
C SER A 227 -1.54 11.01 14.54
N VAL A 228 -1.99 10.17 15.48
CA VAL A 228 -1.72 10.40 16.91
C VAL A 228 -0.32 9.93 17.32
N LEU A 229 0.26 8.93 16.64
CA LEU A 229 1.60 8.42 16.97
C LEU A 229 2.75 9.32 16.50
N LEU A 230 2.52 10.17 15.50
CA LEU A 230 3.54 10.98 14.81
C LEU A 230 3.44 12.47 15.07
N ILE A 231 2.66 12.85 16.08
CA ILE A 231 2.63 14.16 16.74
C ILE A 231 3.18 13.96 18.16
#